data_AF-A0A3C1FKR0-F1
#
_entry.id   AF-A0A3C1FKR0-F1
#
_cell.length_a   1.000
_cell.length_b   1.000
_cell.length_c   1.000
_cell.angle_alpha   90.00
_cell.angle_beta   90.00
_cell.angle_gamma   90.00
#
_symmetry.space_group_name_H-M   'P 1'
#
loop_
_entity.id
_entity.type
_entity.pdbx_description
1 polymer ?
#
loop_
_entity_poly.entity_id
_entity_poly.type
_entity_poly.pdbx_seq_one_letter_code
_entity_poly.pdbx_strand_id
1 'polypeptide(L)' 'LAERAKSAGVDVTLEVWDEMIHVWQLFYQMLPEGAQALDRIGEYLVEKWG' A
#
# COMPACT_ATOMS: atom_id res chain seq x y z
N LEU A 1 9.50 -6.86 -6.93
CA LEU A 1 9.99 -5.47 -7.01
C LEU A 1 10.65 -5.04 -5.70
N ALA A 2 9.95 -5.15 -4.57
CA ALA A 2 10.46 -4.76 -3.24
C ALA A 2 11.87 -5.28 -2.91
N GLU A 3 12.14 -6.59 -3.05
CA GLU A 3 13.48 -7.16 -2.79
C GLU A 3 14.59 -6.54 -3.65
N ARG A 4 14.30 -6.25 -4.93
CA ARG A 4 15.27 -5.60 -5.82
C ARG A 4 15.50 -4.14 -5.41
N ALA A 5 14.44 -3.42 -5.05
CA ALA A 5 14.52 -2.05 -4.58
C ALA A 5 15.33 -1.95 -3.27
N LYS A 6 15.05 -2.83 -2.30
CA LYS A 6 15.80 -2.94 -1.05
C LYS A 6 17.28 -3.26 -1.29
N SER A 7 17.56 -4.21 -2.18
CA SER A 7 18.94 -4.56 -2.56
C SER A 7 19.69 -3.42 -3.24
N ALA A 8 18.98 -2.46 -3.85
CA ALA A 8 19.55 -1.26 -4.45
C ALA A 8 19.66 -0.07 -3.46
N GLY A 9 19.34 -0.27 -2.18
CA GLY A 9 19.38 0.79 -1.16
C GLY A 9 18.20 1.76 -1.19
N VAL A 10 17.12 1.42 -1.91
CA VAL A 10 15.88 2.22 -1.90
C VAL A 10 15.11 1.93 -0.62
N ASP A 11 14.67 2.97 0.08
CA ASP A 11 13.71 2.86 1.18
C ASP A 11 12.36 2.39 0.62
N VAL A 12 11.99 1.15 0.93
CA VAL A 12 10.83 0.47 0.33
C VAL A 12 10.08 -0.34 1.37
N THR A 13 8.76 -0.21 1.35
CA THR A 13 7.82 -1.01 2.15
C THR A 13 6.93 -1.83 1.22
N LEU A 14 6.74 -3.12 1.52
CA LEU A 14 5.79 -4.00 0.83
C LEU A 14 4.74 -4.47 1.83
N GLU A 15 3.48 -4.23 1.51
CA GLU A 15 2.34 -4.68 2.30
C GLU A 15 1.48 -5.59 1.42
N VAL A 16 1.47 -6.88 1.75
CA VAL A 16 0.61 -7.87 1.09
C VAL A 16 -0.66 -7.99 1.92
N TRP A 17 -1.81 -7.85 1.26
CA TRP A 17 -3.12 -7.99 1.88
C TRP A 17 -3.73 -9.29 1.39
N ASP A 18 -3.93 -10.23 2.31
CA ASP A 18 -4.48 -11.54 2.00
C ASP A 18 -5.92 -11.43 1.49
N GLU A 19 -6.32 -12.38 0.63
CA GLU A 19 -7.68 -12.47 0.06
C GLU A 19 -8.12 -11.31 -0.84
N MET A 20 -7.22 -10.36 -1.13
CA MET A 20 -7.52 -9.23 -2.01
C MET A 20 -7.28 -9.55 -3.49
N ILE A 21 -8.25 -9.15 -4.33
CA ILE A 21 -8.11 -9.18 -5.79
C ILE A 21 -7.22 -8.04 -6.29
N HIS A 22 -6.75 -8.12 -7.53
CA HIS A 22 -5.95 -7.04 -8.13
C HIS A 22 -6.68 -5.68 -8.08
N VAL A 23 -5.99 -4.65 -7.56
CA VAL A 23 -6.50 -3.25 -7.44
C VAL A 23 -7.81 -3.16 -6.65
N TRP A 24 -7.91 -3.90 -5.55
CA TRP A 24 -9.09 -3.89 -4.68
C TRP A 24 -9.43 -2.51 -4.09
N GLN A 25 -8.47 -1.58 -4.04
CA GLN A 25 -8.65 -0.20 -3.56
C GLN A 25 -9.72 0.56 -4.35
N LEU A 26 -9.91 0.22 -5.63
CA LEU A 26 -10.96 0.84 -6.47
C LEU A 26 -12.37 0.58 -5.92
N PHE A 27 -12.54 -0.50 -5.17
CA PHE A 27 -13.82 -0.91 -4.59
C PHE A 27 -14.04 -0.36 -3.18
N TYR A 28 -13.33 0.70 -2.75
CA TYR A 28 -13.43 1.27 -1.40
C TYR A 28 -14.86 1.60 -0.92
N GLN A 29 -15.80 1.84 -1.84
CA GLN A 29 -17.21 2.09 -1.50
C GLN A 29 -18.00 0.83 -1.14
N MET A 30 -17.48 -0.36 -1.49
CA MET A 30 -18.14 -1.66 -1.31
C MET A 30 -17.30 -2.65 -0.49
N LEU A 31 -15.99 -2.40 -0.35
CA LEU A 31 -15.01 -3.24 0.31
C LEU A 31 -14.27 -2.39 1.36
N PRO A 32 -14.46 -2.65 2.68
CA PRO A 32 -13.84 -1.88 3.75
C PRO A 32 -12.30 -1.80 3.65
N GLU A 33 -11.67 -2.88 3.21
CA GLU A 33 -10.22 -2.99 2.98
C GLU A 33 -9.74 -2.00 1.92
N GLY A 34 -10.61 -1.62 0.98
CA GLY A 34 -10.30 -0.58 -0.01
C GLY A 34 -10.15 0.79 0.65
N ALA A 35 -11.03 1.14 1.60
CA ALA A 35 -10.92 2.39 2.35
C ALA A 35 -9.70 2.38 3.29
N GLN A 36 -9.47 1.25 3.99
CA GLN A 36 -8.30 1.09 4.86
C GLN A 36 -6.98 1.21 4.08
N ALA A 37 -6.92 0.67 2.86
CA ALA A 37 -5.75 0.82 2.00
C ALA A 37 -5.50 2.28 1.59
N LEU A 38 -6.56 3.07 1.35
CA LEU A 38 -6.42 4.51 1.05
C LEU A 38 -5.90 5.29 2.25
N ASP A 39 -6.42 5.01 3.46
CA ASP A 39 -5.93 5.62 4.70
C ASP A 39 -4.45 5.29 4.92
N ARG A 40 -4.08 4.01 4.77
CA ARG A 40 -2.69 3.53 4.90
C ARG A 40 -1.74 4.20 3.91
N ILE A 41 -2.18 4.39 2.66
CA ILE A 41 -1.41 5.15 1.66
C ILE A 41 -1.23 6.60 2.12
N GLY A 42 -2.27 7.24 2.64
CA GLY A 42 -2.19 8.58 3.21
C GLY A 42 -1.16 8.68 4.34
N GLU A 43 -1.19 7.75 5.29
CA GLU A 43 -0.20 7.68 6.38
C GLU A 43 1.23 7.54 5.85
N TYR A 44 1.45 6.69 4.84
CA TYR A 44 2.76 6.53 4.22
C TYR A 44 3.26 7.82 3.56
N LEU A 45 2.38 8.55 2.87
CA LEU A 45 2.73 9.83 2.26
C LEU A 45 3.11 10.88 3.31
N VAL A 46 2.36 10.95 4.42
CA VAL A 46 2.68 11.84 5.54
C VAL A 46 4.02 11.46 6.19
N GLU A 47 4.28 10.17 6.40
CA GLU A 47 5.56 9.70 6.97
C GLU A 47 6.76 10.08 6.10
N LYS A 48 6.63 10.00 4.77
CA LYS A 48 7.75 10.25 3.84
C LYS A 48 7.91 11.70 3.43
N TRP A 49 6.82 12.48 3.38
CA TRP A 49 6.82 13.83 2.80
C TRP A 49 6.21 14.92 3.70
N GLY A 50 5.62 14.57 4.84
CA GLY A 50 5.18 15.53 5.85
C GLY A 50 6.35 16.05 6.67
#